data_AF-A0A8C8YF40-F1
#
_entry.id   AF-A0A8C8YF40-F1
#
_cell.length_a   1.000
_cell.length_b   1.000
_cell.length_c   1.000
_cell.angle_alpha   90.00
_cell.angle_beta   90.00
_cell.angle_gamma   90.00
#
_symmetry.space_group_name_H-M   'P 1'
#
loop_
_entity.id
_entity.type
_entity.pdbx_description
1 polymer ?
#
loop_
_entity_poly.entity_id
_entity_poly.type
_entity_poly.pdbx_seq_one_letter_code
_entity_poly.pdbx_strand_id
1 'polypeptide(L)' 'MNRLQQSFRGKKDVCDPQASRPHQGQVDEEGVCTGKCSFPVEYLGHIEVKESRGRHSCEDAVKRLKAERKKKILRTS' A
#
# COMPACT_ATOMS: atom_id res chain seq x y z
N MET A 1 -35.24 11.37 34.35
CA MET A 1 -34.17 12.40 34.27
C MET A 1 -32.87 11.68 33.96
N ASN A 2 -32.58 11.54 32.68
CA ASN A 2 -31.61 10.57 32.18
C ASN A 2 -30.40 11.38 31.70
N ARG A 3 -29.25 11.22 32.35
CA ARG A 3 -28.02 11.95 32.01
C ARG A 3 -27.51 11.44 30.66
N LEU A 4 -27.64 12.27 29.64
CA LEU A 4 -27.01 12.04 28.34
C LEU A 4 -25.50 12.18 28.53
N GLN A 5 -24.77 11.06 28.58
CA GLN A 5 -23.32 11.09 28.49
C GLN A 5 -22.98 11.74 27.14
N GLN A 6 -22.50 12.98 27.19
CA GLN A 6 -21.91 13.67 26.07
C GLN A 6 -20.74 12.84 25.56
N SER A 7 -20.95 12.09 24.48
CA SER A 7 -19.87 11.47 23.75
C SER A 7 -19.08 12.58 23.06
N PHE A 8 -18.00 13.02 23.68
CA PHE A 8 -16.90 13.68 23.00
C PHE A 8 -16.22 12.65 22.08
N ARG A 9 -16.86 12.26 20.98
CA ARG A 9 -16.15 11.68 19.84
C ARG A 9 -15.57 12.86 19.08
N GLY A 10 -14.35 13.20 19.46
CA GLY A 10 -13.55 14.22 18.79
C GLY A 10 -13.63 14.03 17.27
N LYS A 11 -13.80 15.15 16.58
CA LYS A 11 -13.65 15.24 15.13
C LYS A 11 -12.28 14.63 14.79
N LYS A 12 -12.31 13.41 14.23
CA LYS A 12 -11.13 12.84 13.60
C LYS A 12 -11.24 13.24 12.13
N ASP A 13 -10.67 14.40 11.84
CA ASP A 13 -10.38 14.89 10.49
C ASP A 13 -9.40 13.94 9.81
N VAL A 14 -9.88 12.77 9.39
CA VAL A 14 -9.29 12.00 8.30
C VAL A 14 -10.48 11.51 7.50
N CYS A 15 -10.74 12.21 6.40
CA CYS A 15 -11.46 11.63 5.29
C CYS A 15 -10.87 10.24 5.02
N ASP A 16 -11.64 9.19 5.23
CA ASP A 16 -11.42 7.92 4.56
C ASP A 16 -12.57 7.70 3.57
N PRO A 17 -12.48 8.26 2.34
CA PRO A 17 -13.36 7.92 1.24
C PRO A 17 -12.72 6.87 0.33
N GLN A 18 -11.59 6.26 0.71
CA GLN A 18 -10.86 5.35 -0.19
C GLN A 18 -11.48 3.95 -0.27
N ALA A 19 -12.31 3.56 0.70
CA ALA A 19 -12.98 2.25 0.66
C ALA A 19 -14.35 2.24 -0.07
N SER A 20 -14.85 3.37 -0.60
CA SER A 20 -16.28 3.48 -0.97
C SER A 20 -16.59 3.94 -2.40
N ARG A 21 -15.63 3.95 -3.34
CA ARG A 21 -15.91 4.40 -4.72
C ARG A 21 -15.71 3.28 -5.74
N PRO A 22 -16.77 2.53 -6.12
CA PRO A 22 -16.73 1.65 -7.30
C PRO A 22 -16.19 2.36 -8.55
N HIS A 23 -16.35 3.68 -8.64
CA HIS A 23 -15.78 4.51 -9.69
C HIS A 23 -14.24 4.47 -9.77
N GLN A 24 -13.52 4.31 -8.66
CA GLN A 24 -12.05 4.30 -8.69
C GLN A 24 -11.53 3.01 -9.31
N GLY A 25 -12.03 1.86 -8.86
CA GLY A 25 -11.71 0.57 -9.48
C GLY A 25 -12.06 0.56 -10.96
N GLN A 26 -13.22 1.11 -11.34
CA GLN A 26 -13.63 1.19 -12.75
C GLN A 26 -12.70 2.06 -13.60
N VAL A 27 -12.25 3.21 -13.09
CA VAL A 27 -11.27 4.08 -13.77
C VAL A 27 -9.90 3.40 -13.87
N ASP A 28 -9.49 2.69 -12.82
CA ASP A 28 -8.24 1.92 -12.83
C ASP A 28 -8.31 0.78 -13.85
N GLU A 29 -9.43 0.06 -13.95
CA GLU A 29 -9.66 -1.00 -14.95
C GLU A 29 -9.66 -0.45 -16.39
N GLU A 30 -10.32 0.69 -16.63
CA GLU A 30 -10.27 1.36 -17.94
C GLU A 30 -8.84 1.84 -18.26
N GLY A 31 -8.13 2.39 -17.28
CA GLY A 31 -6.72 2.78 -17.40
C GLY A 31 -5.81 1.59 -17.72
N VAL A 32 -6.05 0.42 -17.14
CA VAL A 32 -5.31 -0.82 -17.44
C VAL A 32 -5.60 -1.28 -18.86
N CYS A 33 -6.88 -1.31 -19.26
CA CYS A 33 -7.30 -1.71 -20.61
C CYS A 33 -6.70 -0.81 -21.70
N THR A 34 -6.61 0.49 -21.44
CA THR A 34 -6.01 1.49 -22.36
C THR A 34 -4.49 1.63 -22.23
N GLY A 35 -3.86 0.94 -21.27
CA GLY A 35 -2.40 0.97 -21.03
C GLY A 35 -1.87 2.28 -20.42
N LYS A 36 -2.73 3.13 -19.84
CA LYS A 36 -2.36 4.42 -19.24
C LYS A 36 -2.40 4.41 -17.70
N CYS A 37 -2.66 3.25 -17.10
CA CYS A 37 -2.75 3.11 -15.65
C CYS A 37 -1.41 3.43 -14.97
N SER A 38 -1.43 4.26 -13.94
CA SER A 38 -0.24 4.63 -13.17
C SER A 38 -0.62 4.88 -11.72
N PHE A 39 0.14 4.26 -10.80
CA PHE A 39 -0.10 4.36 -9.36
C PHE A 39 1.13 4.92 -8.65
N PRO A 40 0.96 5.71 -7.59
CA PRO A 40 2.07 6.13 -6.76
C PRO A 40 2.61 4.93 -5.98
N VAL A 41 3.74 4.37 -6.44
CA VAL A 41 4.42 3.23 -5.81
C VAL A 41 5.91 3.49 -5.64
N GLU A 42 6.51 2.79 -4.68
CA GLU A 42 7.95 2.85 -4.45
C GLU A 42 8.64 1.59 -4.96
N TYR A 43 9.61 1.76 -5.85
CA TYR A 43 10.38 0.65 -6.39
C TYR A 43 11.51 0.25 -5.42
N LEU A 44 11.41 -0.98 -4.90
CA LEU A 44 12.38 -1.51 -3.92
C LEU A 44 13.62 -2.17 -4.57
N GLY A 45 13.60 -2.40 -5.89
CA GLY A 45 14.66 -3.11 -6.61
C GLY A 45 14.21 -4.46 -7.18
N HIS A 46 15.17 -5.25 -7.63
CA HIS A 46 14.98 -6.61 -8.14
C HIS A 46 15.86 -7.58 -7.37
N ILE A 47 15.44 -8.84 -7.28
CA ILE A 47 16.21 -9.90 -6.60
C ILE A 47 15.97 -11.24 -7.31
N GLU A 48 17.01 -12.06 -7.37
CA GLU A 48 16.89 -13.42 -7.87
C GLU A 48 16.22 -14.32 -6.83
N VAL A 49 15.24 -15.10 -7.29
CA VAL A 49 14.49 -16.07 -6.50
C VAL A 49 14.58 -17.44 -7.14
N LYS A 50 14.56 -18.48 -6.31
CA LYS A 50 14.65 -19.87 -6.77
C LYS A 50 13.40 -20.30 -7.56
N GLU A 51 12.23 -19.86 -7.10
CA GLU A 51 10.94 -20.12 -7.72
C GLU A 51 10.24 -18.78 -7.96
N SER A 52 9.89 -18.49 -9.21
CA SER A 52 9.32 -17.19 -9.60
C SER A 52 7.82 -17.05 -9.31
N ARG A 53 7.14 -18.13 -8.96
CA ARG A 53 5.69 -18.17 -8.72
C ARG A 53 5.39 -18.54 -7.27
N GLY A 54 4.29 -18.01 -6.75
CA GLY A 54 3.77 -18.33 -5.43
C GLY A 54 3.88 -17.17 -4.44
N ARG A 55 2.85 -17.04 -3.61
CA ARG A 55 2.74 -15.94 -2.62
C ARG A 55 3.95 -15.87 -1.70
N HIS A 56 4.43 -17.01 -1.21
CA HIS A 56 5.55 -17.08 -0.27
C HIS A 56 6.87 -16.60 -0.89
N SER A 57 7.10 -16.86 -2.18
CA SER A 57 8.28 -16.35 -2.88
C SER A 57 8.28 -14.83 -2.95
N CYS A 58 7.13 -14.23 -3.29
CA CYS A 58 6.98 -12.76 -3.30
C CYS A 58 7.18 -12.15 -1.91
N GLU A 59 6.64 -12.79 -0.86
CA GLU A 59 6.80 -12.31 0.53
C GLU A 59 8.26 -12.31 0.97
N ASP A 60 8.99 -13.41 0.72
CA ASP A 60 10.42 -13.50 1.04
C ASP A 60 11.26 -12.49 0.25
N ALA A 61 10.98 -12.33 -1.05
CA ALA A 61 11.67 -11.36 -1.90
C ALA A 61 11.54 -9.93 -1.35
N VAL A 62 10.33 -9.51 -0.98
CA VAL A 62 10.08 -8.19 -0.40
C VAL A 62 10.80 -8.03 0.94
N LYS A 63 10.81 -9.07 1.78
CA LYS A 63 11.52 -9.05 3.07
C LYS A 63 13.02 -8.84 2.88
N ARG A 64 13.64 -9.54 1.93
CA ARG A 64 15.05 -9.40 1.58
C ARG A 64 15.37 -8.01 1.01
N LEU A 65 14.58 -7.53 0.06
CA LEU A 65 14.77 -6.20 -0.55
C LEU A 65 14.67 -5.07 0.49
N LYS A 66 13.70 -5.13 1.41
CA LYS A 66 13.58 -4.16 2.51
C LYS A 66 14.78 -4.19 3.46
N ALA A 67 15.31 -5.38 3.76
CA ALA A 67 16.50 -5.51 4.61
C ALA A 67 17.75 -4.93 3.94
N GLU A 68 17.97 -5.20 2.66
CA GLU A 68 19.09 -4.65 1.88
C GLU A 68 19.02 -3.13 1.78
N ARG A 69 17.84 -2.57 1.55
CA ARG A 69 17.66 -1.12 1.51
C ARG A 69 17.97 -0.45 2.84
N LYS A 70 17.54 -1.03 3.96
CA LYS A 70 17.90 -0.53 5.31
C LYS A 70 19.41 -0.57 5.54
N LYS A 71 20.09 -1.64 5.12
CA LYS A 71 21.56 -1.74 5.19
C LYS A 71 22.24 -0.66 4.33
N LYS A 72 21.72 -0.39 3.13
CA LYS A 72 22.27 0.65 2.24
C LYS A 72 22.18 2.03 2.90
N ILE A 73 21.02 2.38 3.45
CA ILE A 73 20.80 3.65 4.16
C ILE A 73 21.76 3.78 5.35
N LEU A 74 21.90 2.73 6.16
CA LEU A 74 22.82 2.72 7.30
C LEU A 74 24.29 2.82 6.91
N ARG A 75 24.68 2.28 5.74
CA ARG A 75 26.08 2.35 5.24
C ARG A 75 26.45 3.68 4.62
N THR A 76 25.46 4.48 4.20
CA THR A 76 25.66 5.80 3.62
C THR A 76 25.45 6.95 4.61
N SER A 77 25.29 6.64 5.90
CA SER A 77 25.23 7.60 7.01
C SER A 77 26.48 7.50 7.86
#